data_AF-A0A831LTA7-F1
#
_entry.id   AF-A0A831LTA7-F1
#
_cell.length_a   1.000
_cell.length_b   1.000
_cell.length_c   1.000
_cell.angle_alpha   90.00
_cell.angle_beta   90.00
_cell.angle_gamma   90.00
#
_symmetry.space_group_name_H-M   'P 1'
#
loop_
_entity.id
_entity.type
_entity.pdbx_description
1 polymer ?
#
loop_
_entity_poly.entity_id
_entity_poly.type
_entity_poly.pdbx_seq_one_letter_code
_entity_poly.pdbx_strand_id
1 'polypeptide(L)'
;MENYTQIVTRSTWAAALLLAFPALPAPAQQPAQRPLQQQSAPPVVEVEPPEEDEASKPKEYAFNPLQAEKELRIGNFYWKKKSYRAAAMRYEEATKWNPGYAEAWFKLGEAREKMNQSAEARAAYEQFLTLAGDDKRAGEVKKRVAKLPAPKKES
;
A
#
# COMPACT_ATOMS: atom_id res chain seq x y z
N MET A 1 34.50 56.37 -17.69
CA MET A 1 33.45 56.78 -18.63
C MET A 1 32.13 56.67 -17.91
N GLU A 2 31.48 57.82 -17.76
CA GLU A 2 30.04 58.11 -17.63
C GLU A 2 29.11 57.11 -16.91
N ASN A 3 28.05 57.47 -16.18
CA ASN A 3 27.48 58.68 -15.57
C ASN A 3 26.07 58.22 -15.08
N TYR A 4 25.51 58.91 -14.09
CA TYR A 4 24.06 59.11 -13.88
C TYR A 4 23.20 57.87 -13.46
N THR A 5 22.50 57.85 -12.32
CA THR A 5 21.51 58.88 -11.92
C THR A 5 21.24 58.83 -10.41
N GLN A 6 21.33 59.99 -9.77
CA GLN A 6 20.86 60.34 -8.44
C GLN A 6 19.34 60.58 -8.45
N ILE A 7 18.56 60.10 -7.48
CA ILE A 7 17.36 60.81 -6.96
C ILE A 7 17.19 60.54 -5.45
N VAL A 8 17.59 61.54 -4.65
CA VAL A 8 16.95 62.13 -3.44
C VAL A 8 15.65 61.46 -2.95
N THR A 9 15.42 61.22 -1.64
CA THR A 9 15.02 62.28 -0.69
C THR A 9 15.31 61.91 0.77
N ARG A 10 15.71 62.93 1.53
CA ARG A 10 15.88 62.97 2.99
C ARG A 10 14.54 62.86 3.70
N SER A 11 14.50 62.20 4.86
CA SER A 11 13.61 62.59 5.95
C SER A 11 14.25 62.33 7.30
N THR A 12 14.05 63.29 8.18
CA THR A 12 14.86 63.65 9.34
C THR A 12 14.42 62.96 10.63
N TRP A 13 15.42 62.56 11.43
CA TRP A 13 15.54 62.54 12.89
C TRP A 13 14.29 62.54 13.79
N ALA A 14 14.24 61.56 14.71
CA ALA A 14 13.89 61.83 16.11
C ALA A 14 14.75 60.95 17.04
N ALA A 15 15.44 61.64 17.94
CA ALA A 15 16.29 61.11 18.99
C ALA A 15 15.48 60.66 20.23
N ALA A 16 16.22 60.18 21.24
CA ALA A 16 15.85 59.93 22.63
C ALA A 16 15.33 58.50 22.93
N LEU A 17 15.80 57.77 23.94
CA LEU A 17 16.55 58.15 25.13
C LEU A 17 17.31 56.90 25.66
N LEU A 18 18.58 57.08 26.02
CA LEU A 18 19.39 56.13 26.78
C LEU A 18 18.91 56.10 28.24
N LEU A 19 18.71 54.90 28.80
CA LEU A 19 18.93 54.66 30.21
C LEU A 19 19.87 53.46 30.36
N ALA A 20 21.07 53.77 30.82
CA ALA A 20 22.10 52.83 31.22
C ALA A 20 21.67 52.09 32.51
N PHE A 21 21.93 50.80 32.57
CA PHE A 21 22.00 50.07 33.85
C PHE A 21 23.29 49.23 33.89
N PRO A 22 24.08 49.31 34.97
CA PRO A 22 25.45 48.81 35.03
C PRO A 22 25.51 47.29 35.19
N ALA A 23 26.57 46.69 34.65
CA ALA A 23 26.95 45.31 34.89
C ALA A 23 27.74 45.18 36.21
N LEU A 24 27.56 44.04 36.91
CA LEU A 24 28.47 43.28 37.82
C LEU A 24 27.77 42.83 39.14
N PRO A 25 28.24 41.76 39.82
CA PRO A 25 28.46 40.38 39.38
C PRO A 25 27.64 39.37 40.23
N ALA A 26 27.62 38.10 39.80
CA ALA A 26 26.83 37.02 40.40
C ALA A 26 27.27 36.58 41.81
N PRO A 27 26.34 35.99 42.59
CA PRO A 27 26.66 34.84 43.45
C PRO A 27 25.92 33.60 42.94
N ALA A 28 26.69 32.53 42.68
CA ALA A 28 26.18 31.22 42.32
C ALA A 28 25.40 30.60 43.49
N GLN A 29 24.12 30.30 43.29
CA GLN A 29 23.40 29.25 44.01
C GLN A 29 22.41 28.55 43.06
N GLN A 30 22.33 27.24 43.23
CA GLN A 30 22.00 26.19 42.28
C GLN A 30 20.57 26.24 41.69
N PRO A 31 20.33 25.60 40.53
CA PRO A 31 19.02 25.56 39.91
C PRO A 31 18.05 24.76 40.79
N ALA A 32 17.15 25.48 41.46
CA ALA A 32 15.96 24.87 42.04
C ALA A 32 15.15 24.27 40.89
N GLN A 33 15.15 22.95 40.88
CA GLN A 33 14.53 22.08 39.89
C GLN A 33 13.08 22.50 39.69
N ARG A 34 12.75 23.01 38.50
CA ARG A 34 11.39 22.87 38.01
C ARG A 34 11.12 21.36 37.98
N PRO A 35 10.08 20.84 38.63
CA PRO A 35 9.55 19.56 38.21
C PRO A 35 8.94 19.84 36.84
N LEU A 36 9.76 19.75 35.79
CA LEU A 36 9.25 19.38 34.50
C LEU A 36 8.57 18.06 34.79
N GLN A 37 7.24 18.05 34.75
CA GLN A 37 6.47 16.83 34.59
C GLN A 37 7.22 16.05 33.53
N GLN A 38 7.94 15.02 33.98
CA GLN A 38 8.47 14.03 33.11
C GLN A 38 7.19 13.34 32.63
N GLN A 39 6.63 13.90 31.55
CA GLN A 39 5.97 13.09 30.56
C GLN A 39 7.06 12.12 30.16
N SER A 40 7.19 11.05 30.93
CA SER A 40 7.70 9.79 30.46
C SER A 40 6.85 9.53 29.24
N ALA A 41 7.39 9.94 28.09
CA ALA A 41 6.96 9.43 26.82
C ALA A 41 6.76 7.92 27.05
N PRO A 42 5.65 7.32 26.59
CA PRO A 42 5.58 5.87 26.58
C PRO A 42 6.91 5.39 25.98
N PRO A 43 7.51 4.31 26.52
CA PRO A 43 8.77 3.83 25.98
C PRO A 43 8.58 3.82 24.48
N VAL A 44 9.46 4.52 23.76
CA VAL A 44 9.57 4.36 22.32
C VAL A 44 9.95 2.90 22.20
N VAL A 45 8.93 2.05 22.13
CA VAL A 45 9.02 0.77 21.49
C VAL A 45 9.35 1.22 20.09
N GLU A 46 10.65 1.27 19.83
CA GLU A 46 11.19 1.18 18.50
C GLU A 46 10.56 -0.11 17.99
N VAL A 47 9.40 0.04 17.37
CA VAL A 47 8.89 -0.97 16.46
C VAL A 47 9.87 -0.87 15.32
N GLU A 48 11.01 -1.53 15.51
CA GLU A 48 11.83 -1.96 14.41
C GLU A 48 10.83 -2.53 13.40
N PRO A 49 10.77 -2.00 12.16
CA PRO A 49 10.01 -2.68 11.12
C PRO A 49 10.48 -4.13 11.17
N PRO A 50 9.60 -5.15 11.10
CA PRO A 50 10.05 -6.53 11.14
C PRO A 50 10.99 -6.77 9.95
N GLU A 51 12.29 -6.58 10.15
CA GLU A 51 13.38 -6.78 9.20
C GLU A 51 13.90 -8.22 9.35
N GLU A 52 13.00 -9.19 9.47
CA GLU A 52 13.36 -10.57 9.76
C GLU A 52 12.70 -11.50 8.73
N ASP A 53 13.37 -11.75 7.60
CA ASP A 53 13.35 -13.00 6.83
C ASP A 53 12.00 -13.74 6.59
N GLU A 54 10.86 -13.04 6.61
CA GLU A 54 9.53 -13.64 6.36
C GLU A 54 9.37 -14.11 4.91
N ALA A 55 10.23 -13.63 4.01
CA ALA A 55 10.22 -14.01 2.59
C ALA A 55 10.54 -15.50 2.36
N SER A 56 11.18 -16.20 3.32
CA SER A 56 11.55 -17.61 3.17
C SER A 56 10.56 -18.61 3.79
N LYS A 57 9.66 -18.14 4.68
CA LYS A 57 8.66 -19.02 5.29
C LYS A 57 7.54 -19.25 4.29
N PRO A 58 7.17 -20.52 3.99
CA PRO A 58 6.03 -20.79 3.13
C PRO A 58 4.78 -20.17 3.76
N LYS A 59 4.08 -19.36 2.97
CA LYS A 59 2.84 -18.72 3.41
C LYS A 59 1.80 -19.81 3.68
N GLU A 60 1.39 -19.94 4.94
CA GLU A 60 0.30 -20.83 5.33
C GLU A 60 -1.05 -20.16 5.02
N TYR A 61 -1.93 -20.88 4.33
CA TYR A 61 -3.27 -20.39 4.00
C TYR A 61 -4.30 -21.08 4.89
N ALA A 62 -4.87 -20.32 5.81
CA ALA A 62 -6.08 -20.71 6.53
C ALA A 62 -7.31 -20.15 5.82
N PHE A 63 -8.48 -20.79 5.96
CA PHE A 63 -9.72 -20.27 5.38
C PHE A 63 -10.03 -18.88 5.95
N ASN A 64 -9.99 -17.85 5.10
CA ASN A 64 -10.24 -16.46 5.46
C ASN A 64 -10.98 -15.71 4.33
N PRO A 65 -12.31 -15.62 4.39
CA PRO A 65 -13.09 -14.98 3.34
C PRO A 65 -12.88 -13.46 3.25
N LEU A 66 -12.58 -12.79 4.37
CA LEU A 66 -12.31 -11.34 4.37
C LEU A 66 -10.98 -11.03 3.69
N GLN A 67 -9.95 -11.85 3.94
CA GLN A 67 -8.67 -11.73 3.26
C GLN A 67 -8.83 -12.05 1.76
N ALA A 68 -9.62 -13.06 1.40
CA ALA A 68 -9.91 -13.37 0.01
C ALA A 68 -10.60 -12.19 -0.73
N GLU A 69 -11.59 -11.55 -0.10
CA GLU A 69 -12.25 -10.36 -0.65
C GLU A 69 -11.27 -9.19 -0.83
N LYS A 70 -10.38 -8.97 0.16
CA LYS A 70 -9.32 -7.96 0.07
C LYS A 70 -8.40 -8.21 -1.12
N GLU A 71 -7.90 -9.43 -1.29
CA GLU A 71 -7.03 -9.79 -2.42
C GLU A 71 -7.78 -9.62 -3.76
N LEU A 72 -9.07 -9.96 -3.82
CA LEU A 72 -9.90 -9.73 -5.01
C LEU A 72 -10.04 -8.23 -5.33
N ARG A 73 -10.25 -7.37 -4.35
CA ARG A 73 -10.29 -5.90 -4.55
C ARG A 73 -8.96 -5.36 -5.08
N ILE A 74 -7.84 -5.85 -4.55
CA ILE A 74 -6.50 -5.48 -5.03
C ILE A 74 -6.29 -5.99 -6.47
N GLY A 75 -6.72 -7.23 -6.77
CA GLY A 75 -6.69 -7.77 -8.13
C GLY A 75 -7.50 -6.92 -9.12
N ASN A 76 -8.70 -6.48 -8.72
CA ASN A 76 -9.54 -5.58 -9.52
C ASN A 76 -8.86 -4.21 -9.77
N PHE A 77 -8.11 -3.71 -8.80
CA PHE A 77 -7.30 -2.49 -8.99
C PHE A 77 -6.22 -2.68 -10.07
N TYR A 78 -5.46 -3.78 -10.01
CA TYR A 78 -4.46 -4.09 -11.04
C TYR A 78 -5.09 -4.38 -12.42
N TRP A 79 -6.25 -5.03 -12.45
CA TRP A 79 -7.02 -5.26 -13.66
C TRP A 79 -7.39 -3.95 -14.35
N LYS A 80 -7.89 -2.96 -13.60
CA LYS A 80 -8.21 -1.63 -14.14
C LYS A 80 -6.96 -0.93 -14.71
N LYS A 81 -5.79 -1.19 -14.13
CA LYS A 81 -4.50 -0.72 -14.66
C LYS A 81 -3.96 -1.56 -15.83
N LYS A 82 -4.73 -2.53 -16.34
CA LYS A 82 -4.34 -3.51 -17.38
C LYS A 82 -3.11 -4.34 -17.01
N SER A 83 -2.75 -4.40 -15.74
CA SER A 83 -1.67 -5.24 -15.23
C SER A 83 -2.21 -6.63 -14.95
N TYR A 84 -2.45 -7.41 -16.01
CA TYR A 84 -3.11 -8.71 -15.90
C TYR A 84 -2.31 -9.73 -15.09
N ARG A 85 -0.98 -9.68 -15.16
CA ARG A 85 -0.10 -10.53 -14.35
C ARG A 85 -0.25 -10.27 -12.86
N ALA A 86 -0.22 -9.00 -12.45
CA ALA A 86 -0.42 -8.65 -11.05
C ALA A 86 -1.85 -8.96 -10.59
N ALA A 87 -2.84 -8.75 -11.46
CA ALA A 87 -4.23 -9.11 -11.17
C ALA A 87 -4.38 -10.63 -10.95
N ALA A 88 -3.82 -11.46 -11.84
CA ALA A 88 -3.86 -12.90 -11.74
C ALA A 88 -3.24 -13.40 -10.43
N MET A 89 -2.07 -12.87 -10.03
CA MET A 89 -1.45 -13.22 -8.75
C MET A 89 -2.37 -12.91 -7.56
N ARG A 90 -3.03 -11.75 -7.56
CA ARG A 90 -3.93 -11.36 -6.47
C ARG A 90 -5.22 -12.18 -6.45
N TYR A 91 -5.77 -12.51 -7.62
CA TYR A 91 -6.92 -13.41 -7.69
C TYR A 91 -6.56 -14.83 -7.23
N GLU A 92 -5.36 -15.32 -7.57
CA GLU A 92 -4.87 -16.61 -7.09
C GLU A 92 -4.65 -16.61 -5.57
N GLU A 93 -4.14 -15.53 -4.98
CA GLU A 93 -4.10 -15.40 -3.52
C GLU A 93 -5.52 -15.47 -2.92
N ALA A 94 -6.49 -14.81 -3.55
CA ALA A 94 -7.89 -14.88 -3.09
C ALA A 94 -8.44 -16.31 -3.11
N THR A 95 -8.11 -17.12 -4.12
CA THR A 95 -8.56 -18.52 -4.20
C THR A 95 -7.84 -19.42 -3.18
N LYS A 96 -6.62 -19.10 -2.78
CA LYS A 96 -5.93 -19.82 -1.69
C LYS A 96 -6.52 -19.51 -0.32
N TRP A 97 -6.87 -18.23 -0.06
CA TRP A 97 -7.54 -17.83 1.19
C TRP A 97 -8.97 -18.36 1.29
N ASN A 98 -9.68 -18.44 0.16
CA ASN A 98 -11.02 -19.03 0.10
C ASN A 98 -11.17 -19.84 -1.21
N PRO A 99 -10.95 -21.17 -1.15
CA PRO A 99 -11.12 -22.06 -2.29
C PRO A 99 -12.55 -22.07 -2.87
N GLY A 100 -13.56 -21.72 -2.07
CA GLY A 100 -14.95 -21.63 -2.49
C GLY A 100 -15.35 -20.28 -3.11
N TYR A 101 -14.42 -19.34 -3.28
CA TYR A 101 -14.76 -18.01 -3.79
C TYR A 101 -14.89 -17.98 -5.31
N ALA A 102 -16.08 -18.33 -5.81
CA ALA A 102 -16.34 -18.43 -7.25
C ALA A 102 -15.94 -17.17 -8.04
N GLU A 103 -16.23 -15.97 -7.54
CA GLU A 103 -15.86 -14.72 -8.21
C GLU A 103 -14.33 -14.60 -8.43
N ALA A 104 -13.52 -15.03 -7.46
CA ALA A 104 -12.07 -15.02 -7.59
C ALA A 104 -11.59 -15.98 -8.69
N TRP A 105 -12.18 -17.17 -8.78
CA TRP A 105 -11.89 -18.13 -9.85
C TRP A 105 -12.27 -17.60 -11.23
N PHE A 106 -13.43 -16.95 -11.36
CA PHE A 106 -13.83 -16.30 -12.61
C PHE A 106 -12.83 -15.23 -13.03
N LYS A 107 -12.48 -14.32 -12.11
CA LYS A 107 -11.53 -13.21 -12.36
C LYS A 107 -10.12 -13.72 -12.67
N LEU A 108 -9.69 -14.79 -12.02
CA LEU A 108 -8.42 -15.46 -12.30
C LEU A 108 -8.40 -16.02 -13.73
N GLY A 109 -9.49 -16.67 -14.17
CA GLY A 109 -9.66 -17.15 -15.54
C GLY A 109 -9.55 -16.01 -16.56
N GLU A 110 -10.27 -14.91 -16.34
CA GLU A 110 -10.22 -13.73 -17.23
C GLU A 110 -8.79 -13.15 -17.32
N ALA A 111 -8.07 -13.08 -16.20
CA ALA A 111 -6.70 -12.57 -16.15
C ALA A 111 -5.71 -13.47 -16.87
N ARG A 112 -5.82 -14.79 -16.68
CA ARG A 112 -4.97 -15.78 -17.37
C ARG A 112 -5.22 -15.82 -18.88
N GLU A 113 -6.48 -15.68 -19.33
CA GLU A 113 -6.77 -15.51 -20.76
C GLU A 113 -6.10 -14.27 -21.35
N LYS A 114 -6.15 -13.13 -20.66
CA LYS A 114 -5.46 -11.90 -21.10
C LYS A 114 -3.95 -12.03 -21.14
N MET A 115 -3.39 -12.99 -20.39
CA MET A 115 -1.97 -13.33 -20.40
C MET A 115 -1.62 -14.43 -21.41
N ASN A 116 -2.58 -14.92 -22.21
CA ASN A 116 -2.42 -16.08 -23.11
C ASN A 116 -2.05 -17.39 -22.38
N GLN A 117 -2.35 -17.49 -21.08
CA GLN A 117 -2.19 -18.70 -20.27
C GLN A 117 -3.45 -19.55 -20.34
N SER A 118 -3.72 -20.08 -21.54
CA SER A 118 -5.03 -20.67 -21.85
C SER A 118 -5.34 -21.94 -21.06
N ALA A 119 -4.32 -22.75 -20.74
CA ALA A 119 -4.46 -23.96 -19.93
C ALA A 119 -4.86 -23.63 -18.48
N GLU A 120 -4.15 -22.68 -17.89
CA GLU A 120 -4.35 -22.24 -16.51
C GLU A 120 -5.64 -21.42 -16.36
N ALA A 121 -6.05 -20.71 -17.41
CA ALA A 121 -7.33 -20.02 -17.48
C ALA A 121 -8.49 -21.03 -17.50
N ARG A 122 -8.36 -22.09 -18.30
CA ARG A 122 -9.35 -23.16 -18.35
C ARG A 122 -9.56 -23.80 -16.99
N ALA A 123 -8.47 -24.13 -16.29
CA ALA A 123 -8.55 -24.71 -14.95
C ALA A 123 -9.30 -23.78 -13.97
N ALA A 124 -9.03 -22.47 -13.99
CA ALA A 124 -9.72 -21.51 -13.14
C ALA A 124 -11.22 -21.41 -13.47
N TYR A 125 -11.58 -21.44 -14.76
CA TYR A 125 -12.96 -21.44 -15.20
C TYR A 125 -13.71 -22.74 -14.86
N GLU A 126 -13.04 -23.88 -14.92
CA GLU A 126 -13.61 -25.17 -14.47
C GLU A 126 -13.92 -25.15 -12.97
N GLN A 127 -13.03 -24.55 -12.15
CA GLN A 127 -13.32 -24.32 -10.73
C GLN A 127 -14.51 -23.39 -10.53
N PHE A 128 -14.60 -22.28 -11.27
CA PHE A 128 -15.77 -21.41 -11.24
C PHE A 128 -17.07 -22.16 -11.56
N LEU A 129 -17.08 -22.99 -12.62
CA LEU A 129 -18.24 -23.78 -13.00
C LEU A 129 -18.62 -24.85 -11.98
N THR A 130 -17.65 -25.36 -11.23
CA THR A 130 -17.88 -26.31 -10.14
C THR A 130 -18.56 -25.63 -8.95
N LEU A 131 -18.16 -24.40 -8.63
CA LEU A 131 -18.66 -23.64 -7.48
C LEU A 131 -19.96 -22.88 -7.76
N ALA A 132 -20.14 -22.39 -8.99
CA ALA A 132 -21.22 -21.51 -9.39
C ALA A 132 -21.75 -21.89 -10.80
N GLY A 133 -22.12 -23.16 -10.97
CA GLY A 133 -22.59 -23.70 -12.25
C GLY A 133 -23.94 -23.14 -12.73
N ASP A 134 -24.69 -22.51 -11.84
CA ASP A 134 -25.98 -21.84 -12.03
C ASP A 134 -25.87 -20.32 -12.22
N ASP A 135 -24.68 -19.72 -12.06
CA ASP A 135 -24.45 -18.29 -12.31
C ASP A 135 -24.78 -17.94 -13.77
N LYS A 136 -25.34 -16.75 -14.01
CA LYS A 136 -25.64 -16.22 -15.34
C LYS A 136 -24.46 -16.27 -16.32
N ARG A 137 -23.22 -16.22 -15.83
CA ARG A 137 -21.98 -16.31 -16.61
C ARG A 137 -21.60 -17.74 -16.96
N ALA A 138 -22.15 -18.76 -16.30
CA ALA A 138 -21.77 -20.16 -16.51
C ALA A 138 -21.90 -20.60 -17.98
N GLY A 139 -22.93 -20.14 -18.69
CA GLY A 139 -23.09 -20.42 -20.12
C GLY A 139 -21.96 -19.85 -20.99
N GLU A 140 -21.47 -18.66 -20.66
CA GLU A 140 -20.33 -18.03 -21.34
C GLU A 140 -19.02 -18.74 -20.97
N VAL A 141 -18.83 -19.04 -19.69
CA VAL A 141 -17.63 -19.73 -19.21
C VAL A 141 -17.50 -21.12 -19.82
N LYS A 142 -18.59 -21.89 -19.95
CA LYS A 142 -18.60 -23.19 -20.64
C LYS A 142 -18.11 -23.06 -22.09
N LYS A 143 -18.53 -22.00 -22.80
CA LYS A 143 -18.07 -21.73 -24.18
C LYS A 143 -16.57 -21.37 -24.22
N ARG A 144 -16.07 -20.61 -23.24
CA ARG A 144 -14.63 -20.32 -23.12
C ARG A 144 -13.83 -21.61 -22.88
N VAL A 145 -14.21 -22.40 -21.88
CA VAL A 145 -13.57 -23.68 -21.53
C VAL A 145 -13.50 -24.64 -22.73
N ALA A 146 -14.56 -24.71 -23.54
CA ALA A 146 -14.58 -25.55 -24.75
C ALA A 146 -13.56 -25.11 -25.82
N LYS A 147 -13.21 -23.82 -25.88
CA LYS A 147 -12.22 -23.26 -26.82
C LYS A 147 -10.78 -23.34 -26.29
N LEU A 148 -10.62 -23.35 -24.97
CA LEU A 148 -9.31 -23.37 -24.34
C LEU A 148 -8.74 -24.80 -24.28
N PRO A 149 -7.44 -25.01 -24.53
CA PRO A 149 -6.81 -26.31 -24.40
C PRO A 149 -6.85 -26.79 -22.94
N ALA A 150 -6.92 -28.11 -22.76
CA ALA A 150 -6.83 -28.73 -21.44
C ALA A 150 -5.47 -28.42 -20.78
N PRO A 151 -5.41 -28.26 -19.44
CA PRO A 151 -4.16 -28.07 -18.75
C PRO A 151 -3.25 -29.30 -18.93
N LYS A 152 -1.98 -29.06 -19.29
CA LYS A 152 -0.97 -30.12 -19.28
C LYS A 152 -0.76 -30.52 -17.82
N LYS A 153 -1.27 -31.69 -17.43
CA LYS A 153 -0.87 -32.32 -16.17
C LYS A 153 0.58 -32.78 -16.37
N GLU A 154 1.54 -32.01 -15.86
CA GLU A 154 2.93 -32.46 -15.82
C GLU A 154 2.99 -33.68 -14.89
N SER A 155 3.43 -34.80 -15.46
CA SER A 155 3.54 -36.14 -14.85
C SER A 155 4.86 -36.33 -14.11
#